data_AF-A0A9P1FDZ2-F1
#
_entry.id   AF-A0A9P1FDZ2-F1
#
_cell.length_a   1.000
_cell.length_b   1.000
_cell.length_c   1.000
_cell.angle_alpha   90.00
_cell.angle_beta   90.00
_cell.angle_gamma   90.00
#
_symmetry.space_group_name_H-M   'P 1'
#
loop_
_entity.id
_entity.type
_entity.pdbx_description
1 polymer ?
#
loop_
_entity_poly.entity_id
_entity_poly.type
_entity_poly.pdbx_seq_one_letter_code
_entity_poly.pdbx_strand_id
1 'polypeptide(L)'
;MVAMKKSVAAMKSKKVIVKGRNSEISPLTGKPKRVRQDRGREAAKLAAKMSKETWLKYQTEAYKNAWPKPSYMAEPRESVYVRDGGEGAYRDQTFEIVTRWTSQTRIAYRPHAKAPGSKSHIRYEKYAKAKTVGEALKLGSYPIDWCFDYEHGFIKVLGGPIRDEPIDISKVADPKKMDPVDKKVYGWFRKELCKRCGLKKDELLMEAPTT
;
A
#
# COMPACT_ATOMS: atom_id res chain seq x y z
N MET A 1 11.99 -26.01 31.63
CA MET A 1 10.68 -25.83 30.94
C MET A 1 10.95 -25.73 29.44
N VAL A 2 10.64 -26.80 28.71
CA VAL A 2 10.90 -26.91 27.25
C VAL A 2 9.74 -26.26 26.51
N ALA A 3 10.02 -25.22 25.73
CA ALA A 3 9.02 -24.57 24.88
C ALA A 3 8.63 -25.49 23.71
N MET A 4 7.38 -25.95 23.70
CA MET A 4 6.77 -26.67 22.59
C MET A 4 6.75 -25.79 21.33
N LYS A 5 7.64 -26.07 20.38
CA LYS A 5 7.47 -25.63 18.98
C LYS A 5 6.32 -26.42 18.38
N LYS A 6 5.14 -25.80 18.22
CA LYS A 6 4.06 -26.37 17.39
C LYS A 6 4.54 -26.38 15.93
N SER A 7 4.78 -27.58 15.40
CA SER A 7 5.00 -27.80 13.98
C SER A 7 3.69 -27.53 13.23
N VAL A 8 3.71 -26.57 12.30
CA VAL A 8 2.60 -26.36 11.38
C VAL A 8 2.71 -27.44 10.31
N ALA A 9 1.99 -28.55 10.51
CA ALA A 9 1.80 -29.56 9.49
C ALA A 9 1.19 -28.91 8.22
N ALA A 10 1.60 -29.37 7.04
CA ALA A 10 1.14 -28.90 5.74
C ALA A 10 -0.35 -29.22 5.53
N MET A 11 -1.24 -28.39 6.07
CA MET A 11 -2.68 -28.46 5.85
C MET A 11 -2.98 -28.03 4.41
N LYS A 12 -3.39 -28.98 3.56
CA LYS A 12 -3.77 -28.71 2.17
C LYS A 12 -4.98 -27.76 2.15
N SER A 13 -4.84 -26.59 1.53
CA SER A 13 -5.91 -25.60 1.41
C SER A 13 -7.05 -26.13 0.52
N LYS A 14 -8.28 -26.18 1.05
CA LYS A 14 -9.47 -26.59 0.28
C LYS A 14 -9.84 -25.47 -0.72
N LYS A 15 -9.91 -25.80 -2.01
CA LYS A 15 -10.39 -24.90 -3.06
C LYS A 15 -11.91 -24.82 -3.02
N VAL A 16 -12.45 -23.61 -3.07
CA VAL A 16 -13.89 -23.33 -3.06
C VAL A 16 -14.20 -22.28 -4.12
N ILE A 17 -15.29 -22.44 -4.86
CA ILE A 17 -15.77 -21.41 -5.79
C ILE A 17 -16.70 -20.48 -5.02
N VAL A 18 -16.37 -19.19 -4.96
CA VAL A 18 -17.20 -18.16 -4.32
C VAL A 18 -17.54 -17.10 -5.36
N LYS A 19 -18.84 -16.90 -5.62
CA LYS A 19 -19.35 -15.90 -6.61
C LYS A 19 -18.65 -15.99 -7.97
N GLY A 20 -18.48 -17.21 -8.51
CA GLY A 20 -17.88 -17.46 -9.82
C GLY A 20 -16.35 -17.23 -9.89
N ARG A 21 -15.65 -17.12 -8.75
CA ARG A 21 -14.19 -16.92 -8.70
C ARG A 21 -13.51 -17.99 -7.86
N ASN A 22 -12.36 -18.47 -8.35
CA ASN A 22 -11.50 -19.40 -7.61
C ASN A 22 -11.02 -18.77 -6.30
N SER A 23 -11.36 -19.42 -5.19
CA SER A 23 -10.97 -19.04 -3.85
C SER A 23 -10.38 -20.25 -3.11
N GLU A 24 -9.55 -20.00 -2.13
CA GLU A 24 -8.95 -21.00 -1.24
C GLU A 24 -9.27 -20.63 0.20
N ILE A 25 -9.57 -21.60 1.04
CA ILE A 25 -9.77 -21.31 2.47
C ILE A 25 -8.42 -20.93 3.09
N SER A 26 -8.34 -19.74 3.66
CA SER A 26 -7.16 -19.30 4.41
C SER A 26 -6.98 -20.20 5.62
N PRO A 27 -5.83 -20.88 5.78
CA PRO A 27 -5.57 -21.72 6.95
C PRO A 27 -5.47 -20.90 8.25
N LEU A 28 -5.23 -19.60 8.13
CA LEU A 28 -5.06 -18.68 9.26
C LEU A 28 -6.39 -18.10 9.76
N THR A 29 -7.32 -17.82 8.86
CA THR A 29 -8.59 -17.16 9.22
C THR A 29 -9.82 -18.04 9.05
N GLY A 30 -9.68 -19.21 8.41
CA GLY A 30 -10.80 -20.07 8.03
C GLY A 30 -11.73 -19.47 6.97
N LYS A 31 -11.43 -18.27 6.45
CA LYS A 31 -12.28 -17.53 5.50
C LYS A 31 -11.83 -17.77 4.05
N PRO A 32 -12.75 -17.70 3.06
CA PRO A 32 -12.39 -17.75 1.65
C PRO A 32 -11.47 -16.58 1.25
N LYS A 33 -10.31 -16.91 0.71
CA LYS A 33 -9.31 -15.98 0.15
C LYS A 33 -9.27 -16.12 -1.37
N ARG A 34 -9.27 -15.00 -2.07
CA ARG A 34 -9.20 -15.00 -3.54
C ARG A 34 -7.81 -15.45 -4.01
N VAL A 35 -7.76 -16.40 -4.94
CA VAL A 35 -6.50 -16.81 -5.59
C VAL A 35 -6.06 -15.71 -6.56
N ARG A 36 -4.82 -15.24 -6.41
CA ARG A 36 -4.25 -14.21 -7.28
C ARG A 36 -3.87 -14.81 -8.63
N GLN A 37 -4.42 -14.28 -9.72
CA GLN A 37 -4.04 -14.70 -11.06
C GLN A 37 -2.75 -13.98 -11.49
N ASP A 38 -1.80 -14.70 -12.09
CA ASP A 38 -0.51 -14.16 -12.58
C ASP A 38 -0.61 -13.51 -13.97
N ARG A 39 -1.81 -13.06 -14.34
CA ARG A 39 -2.07 -12.43 -15.66
C ARG A 39 -1.12 -11.27 -15.86
N GLY A 40 -0.38 -11.23 -16.96
CA GLY A 40 0.47 -10.09 -17.36
C GLY A 40 1.86 -10.03 -16.71
N ARG A 41 2.35 -11.12 -16.11
CA ARG A 41 3.75 -11.21 -15.67
C ARG A 41 4.72 -11.29 -16.83
N GLU A 42 4.44 -12.10 -17.85
CA GLU A 42 5.30 -12.21 -19.03
C GLU A 42 5.38 -10.88 -19.80
N ALA A 43 4.24 -10.21 -19.99
CA ALA A 43 4.23 -8.85 -20.55
C ALA A 43 5.08 -7.87 -19.71
N ALA A 44 5.10 -8.01 -18.39
CA ALA A 44 5.92 -7.17 -17.52
C ALA A 44 7.41 -7.48 -17.61
N LYS A 45 7.79 -8.75 -17.85
CA LYS A 45 9.17 -9.13 -18.15
C LYS A 45 9.64 -8.54 -19.47
N LEU A 46 8.82 -8.66 -20.52
CA LEU A 46 9.14 -8.12 -21.84
C LEU A 46 9.22 -6.58 -21.86
N ALA A 47 8.37 -5.91 -21.09
CA ALA A 47 8.38 -4.44 -21.03
C ALA A 47 9.49 -3.87 -20.13
N ALA A 48 10.17 -4.70 -19.33
CA ALA A 48 11.28 -4.25 -18.49
C ALA A 48 12.51 -3.94 -19.36
N LYS A 49 12.87 -2.66 -19.45
CA LYS A 49 14.02 -2.21 -20.25
C LYS A 49 15.37 -2.42 -19.55
N MET A 50 15.36 -2.54 -18.22
CA MET A 50 16.56 -2.61 -17.40
C MET A 50 16.97 -4.05 -17.11
N SER A 51 18.25 -4.37 -17.26
CA SER A 51 18.81 -5.66 -16.86
C SER A 51 18.95 -5.78 -15.34
N LYS A 52 19.02 -7.01 -14.84
CA LYS A 52 19.23 -7.27 -13.41
C LYS A 52 20.60 -6.76 -12.94
N GLU A 53 21.67 -6.86 -13.74
CA GLU A 53 22.98 -6.32 -13.35
C GLU A 53 22.95 -4.81 -13.22
N THR A 54 22.27 -4.12 -14.13
CA THR A 54 22.11 -2.66 -14.07
C THR A 54 21.33 -2.25 -12.83
N TRP A 55 20.25 -2.97 -12.50
CA TRP A 55 19.46 -2.73 -11.30
C TRP A 55 20.27 -2.90 -10.01
N LEU A 56 21.14 -3.92 -9.94
CA LEU A 56 21.99 -4.19 -8.77
C LEU A 56 22.97 -3.04 -8.45
N LYS A 57 23.40 -2.25 -9.45
CA LYS A 57 24.23 -1.05 -9.23
C LYS A 57 23.54 0.00 -8.35
N TYR A 58 22.21 -0.01 -8.27
CA TYR A 58 21.41 0.89 -7.43
C TYR A 58 21.04 0.27 -6.06
N GLN A 59 21.41 -0.99 -5.83
CA GLN A 59 21.14 -1.72 -4.59
C GLN A 59 22.35 -1.74 -3.65
N THR A 60 23.04 -0.62 -3.52
CA THR A 60 24.19 -0.47 -2.61
C THR A 60 23.75 0.02 -1.22
N GLU A 61 24.59 -0.22 -0.22
CA GLU A 61 24.37 0.33 1.14
C GLU A 61 24.32 1.87 1.12
N ALA A 62 25.06 2.53 0.22
CA ALA A 62 24.96 3.98 0.04
C ALA A 62 23.55 4.43 -0.32
N TYR A 63 22.89 3.75 -1.26
CA TYR A 63 21.48 4.03 -1.60
C TYR A 63 20.54 3.69 -0.44
N LYS A 64 20.80 2.63 0.31
CA LYS A 64 19.98 2.28 1.48
C LYS A 64 20.09 3.31 2.60
N ASN A 65 21.29 3.84 2.85
CA ASN A 65 21.54 4.87 3.85
C ASN A 65 20.97 6.24 3.43
N ALA A 66 21.03 6.57 2.13
CA ALA A 66 20.41 7.79 1.59
C ALA A 66 18.87 7.75 1.59
N TRP A 67 18.29 6.56 1.77
CA TRP A 67 16.86 6.30 1.73
C TRP A 67 16.45 5.38 2.90
N PRO A 68 16.60 5.85 4.14
CA PRO A 68 16.31 5.04 5.32
C PRO A 68 14.81 4.72 5.40
N LYS A 69 14.49 3.56 5.96
CA LYS A 69 13.11 3.24 6.33
C LYS A 69 12.69 4.09 7.53
N PRO A 70 11.39 4.37 7.70
CA PRO A 70 10.90 5.03 8.91
C PRO A 70 11.29 4.25 10.18
N SER A 71 11.62 4.96 11.26
CA SER A 71 12.11 4.36 12.52
C SER A 71 11.15 3.32 13.10
N TYR A 72 9.84 3.60 13.07
CA TYR A 72 8.78 2.71 13.55
C TYR A 72 8.73 1.36 12.81
N MET A 73 9.41 1.21 11.66
CA MET A 73 9.52 -0.07 10.98
C MET A 73 10.41 -1.08 11.71
N ALA A 74 11.27 -0.62 12.62
CA ALA A 74 12.11 -1.46 13.47
C ALA A 74 11.33 -2.13 14.61
N GLU A 75 10.17 -1.57 14.99
CA GLU A 75 9.34 -2.10 16.07
C GLU A 75 8.74 -3.46 15.68
N PRO A 76 8.66 -4.44 16.59
CA PRO A 76 7.95 -5.68 16.31
C PRO A 76 6.47 -5.38 16.02
N ARG A 77 5.89 -6.14 15.09
CA ARG A 77 4.49 -5.99 14.68
C ARG A 77 3.71 -7.22 15.09
N GLU A 78 2.63 -7.04 15.85
CA GLU A 78 1.66 -8.10 16.07
C GLU A 78 0.93 -8.43 14.76
N SER A 79 0.88 -9.72 14.41
CA SER A 79 0.22 -10.19 13.21
C SER A 79 -1.30 -10.07 13.35
N VAL A 80 -1.87 -8.94 12.92
CA VAL A 80 -3.32 -8.76 12.85
C VAL A 80 -3.82 -9.23 11.49
N TYR A 81 -4.43 -10.41 11.45
CA TYR A 81 -5.05 -10.94 10.24
C TYR A 81 -6.35 -10.18 9.93
N VAL A 82 -6.37 -9.52 8.77
CA VAL A 82 -7.55 -8.89 8.21
C VAL A 82 -8.46 -9.95 7.58
N ARG A 83 -9.74 -9.61 7.41
CA ARG A 83 -10.82 -10.45 6.86
C ARG A 83 -10.43 -11.36 5.69
N ASP A 84 -9.55 -10.91 4.78
CA ASP A 84 -9.13 -11.66 3.59
C ASP A 84 -7.93 -12.62 3.83
N GLY A 85 -7.53 -12.82 5.09
CA GLY A 85 -6.42 -13.71 5.47
C GLY A 85 -5.04 -13.17 5.10
N GLY A 86 -4.89 -11.85 5.12
CA GLY A 86 -3.59 -11.17 5.05
C GLY A 86 -3.37 -10.35 6.32
N GLU A 87 -2.12 -10.20 6.75
CA GLU A 87 -1.76 -9.19 7.74
C GLU A 87 -2.11 -7.81 7.16
N GLY A 88 -2.72 -6.92 7.94
CA GLY A 88 -3.12 -5.60 7.44
C GLY A 88 -2.02 -4.93 6.62
N ALA A 89 -2.36 -4.31 5.48
CA ALA A 89 -1.37 -4.05 4.44
C ALA A 89 -0.19 -3.17 4.90
N TYR A 90 -0.43 -2.25 5.85
CA TYR A 90 0.54 -1.24 6.32
C TYR A 90 0.39 -1.02 7.84
N ARG A 91 1.36 -0.34 8.46
CA ARG A 91 1.32 0.12 9.85
C ARG A 91 0.43 1.36 10.01
N ASP A 92 -0.09 1.56 11.21
CA ASP A 92 -1.02 2.66 11.52
C ASP A 92 -0.34 4.03 11.34
N GLN A 93 0.93 4.14 11.74
CA GLN A 93 1.76 5.32 11.50
C GLN A 93 1.90 5.64 10.01
N THR A 94 1.99 4.62 9.15
CA THR A 94 2.04 4.80 7.69
C THR A 94 0.75 5.39 7.16
N PHE A 95 -0.41 4.90 7.64
CA PHE A 95 -1.70 5.46 7.27
C PHE A 95 -1.81 6.92 7.70
N GLU A 96 -1.45 7.23 8.94
CA GLU A 96 -1.46 8.59 9.48
C GLU A 96 -0.60 9.55 8.64
N ILE A 97 0.63 9.14 8.32
CA ILE A 97 1.56 9.99 7.55
C ILE A 97 1.06 10.21 6.12
N VAL A 98 0.67 9.14 5.41
CA VAL A 98 0.27 9.23 4.00
C VAL A 98 -1.06 9.97 3.84
N THR A 99 -1.98 9.87 4.81
CA THR A 99 -3.27 10.58 4.78
C THR A 99 -3.14 12.08 5.02
N ARG A 100 -2.00 12.55 5.54
CA ARG A 100 -1.66 13.97 5.67
C ARG A 100 -1.10 14.60 4.40
N TRP A 101 -0.69 13.80 3.42
CA TRP A 101 -0.12 14.31 2.18
C TRP A 101 -1.16 15.05 1.33
N THR A 102 -0.74 16.18 0.78
CA THR A 102 -1.51 17.02 -0.13
C THR A 102 -0.99 16.84 -1.56
N SER A 103 -1.69 17.35 -2.56
CA SER A 103 -1.20 17.32 -3.94
C SER A 103 0.12 18.09 -4.14
N GLN A 104 0.41 19.05 -3.28
CA GLN A 104 1.63 19.88 -3.31
C GLN A 104 2.76 19.35 -2.42
N THR A 105 2.53 18.30 -1.61
CA THR A 105 3.60 17.68 -0.81
C THR A 105 4.75 17.27 -1.73
N ARG A 106 5.95 17.80 -1.45
CA ARG A 106 7.15 17.54 -2.25
C ARG A 106 7.72 16.21 -1.85
N ILE A 107 8.03 15.39 -2.84
CA ILE A 107 8.52 14.02 -2.67
C ILE A 107 9.69 13.77 -3.60
N ALA A 108 10.52 12.79 -3.24
CA ALA A 108 11.47 12.20 -4.15
C ALA A 108 11.38 10.68 -4.03
N TYR A 109 11.65 9.97 -5.13
CA TYR A 109 11.70 8.53 -5.17
C TYR A 109 13.14 8.02 -5.29
N ARG A 110 13.41 6.87 -4.69
CA ARG A 110 14.69 6.18 -4.79
C ARG A 110 14.87 5.66 -6.23
N PRO A 111 15.98 5.96 -6.91
CA PRO A 111 16.22 5.42 -8.25
C PRO A 111 16.17 3.89 -8.27
N HIS A 112 15.41 3.32 -9.21
CA HIS A 112 15.36 1.89 -9.48
C HIS A 112 15.11 1.00 -8.26
N ALA A 113 14.23 1.41 -7.34
CA ALA A 113 14.02 0.69 -6.09
C ALA A 113 13.35 -0.70 -6.25
N LYS A 114 12.61 -0.92 -7.34
CA LYS A 114 11.89 -2.18 -7.58
C LYS A 114 12.59 -3.03 -8.63
N ALA A 115 12.65 -4.34 -8.39
CA ALA A 115 13.32 -5.29 -9.28
C ALA A 115 12.65 -5.38 -10.67
N PRO A 116 13.44 -5.39 -11.76
CA PRO A 116 12.93 -5.45 -13.12
C PRO A 116 12.14 -6.74 -13.39
N GLY A 117 11.26 -6.67 -14.38
CA GLY A 117 10.40 -7.79 -14.81
C GLY A 117 9.12 -7.99 -13.98
N SER A 118 8.80 -7.04 -13.11
CA SER A 118 7.55 -7.00 -12.34
C SER A 118 6.64 -5.87 -12.81
N LYS A 119 5.32 -6.04 -12.66
CA LYS A 119 4.35 -4.98 -12.94
C LYS A 119 4.56 -3.74 -12.06
N SER A 120 4.99 -3.97 -10.82
CA SER A 120 5.30 -2.90 -9.87
C SER A 120 6.51 -2.10 -10.34
N HIS A 121 7.54 -2.73 -10.90
CA HIS A 121 8.68 -2.03 -11.48
C HIS A 121 8.28 -1.11 -12.63
N ILE A 122 7.51 -1.59 -13.61
CA ILE A 122 7.09 -0.75 -14.75
C ILE A 122 6.32 0.49 -14.31
N ARG A 123 5.39 0.33 -13.35
CA ARG A 123 4.66 1.49 -12.80
C ARG A 123 5.60 2.41 -12.04
N TYR A 124 6.48 1.85 -11.21
CA TYR A 124 7.44 2.61 -10.41
C TYR A 124 8.34 3.48 -11.26
N GLU A 125 8.96 2.94 -12.31
CA GLU A 125 9.82 3.71 -13.22
C GLU A 125 9.10 4.88 -13.89
N LYS A 126 7.77 4.79 -14.04
CA LYS A 126 6.96 5.90 -14.56
C LYS A 126 6.77 6.99 -13.50
N TYR A 127 6.25 6.64 -12.32
CA TYR A 127 5.89 7.63 -11.30
C TYR A 127 7.07 8.10 -10.45
N ALA A 128 8.19 7.38 -10.43
CA ALA A 128 9.39 7.75 -9.68
C ALA A 128 10.01 9.08 -10.14
N LYS A 129 9.59 9.58 -11.30
CA LYS A 129 9.98 10.89 -11.86
C LYS A 129 9.21 12.07 -11.24
N ALA A 130 8.15 11.80 -10.49
CA ALA A 130 7.34 12.84 -9.85
C ALA A 130 8.13 13.60 -8.77
N LYS A 131 7.85 14.90 -8.65
CA LYS A 131 8.39 15.78 -7.62
C LYS A 131 7.37 16.14 -6.55
N THR A 132 6.09 15.88 -6.82
CA THR A 132 4.97 16.08 -5.90
C THR A 132 4.02 14.89 -5.89
N VAL A 133 3.24 14.74 -4.82
CA VAL A 133 2.22 13.68 -4.72
C VAL A 133 1.16 13.81 -5.83
N GLY A 134 0.77 15.04 -6.17
CA GLY A 134 -0.14 15.30 -7.29
C GLY A 134 0.41 14.83 -8.64
N GLU A 135 1.70 15.06 -8.91
CA GLU A 135 2.37 14.52 -10.11
C GLU A 135 2.47 13.00 -10.08
N ALA A 136 2.81 12.41 -8.92
CA ALA A 136 2.89 10.96 -8.77
C ALA A 136 1.54 10.30 -9.08
N LEU A 137 0.44 10.91 -8.63
CA LEU A 137 -0.92 10.45 -8.95
C LEU A 137 -1.19 10.51 -10.46
N LYS A 138 -0.85 11.63 -11.12
CA LYS A 138 -1.00 11.77 -12.59
C LYS A 138 -0.18 10.73 -13.36
N LEU A 139 0.99 10.35 -12.84
CA LEU A 139 1.86 9.33 -13.44
C LEU A 139 1.40 7.89 -13.13
N GLY A 140 0.39 7.70 -12.29
CA GLY A 140 -0.25 6.41 -12.02
C GLY A 140 0.20 5.74 -10.72
N SER A 141 0.78 6.50 -9.79
CA SER A 141 0.96 6.09 -8.40
C SER A 141 -0.36 6.27 -7.62
N TYR A 142 -0.61 5.43 -6.62
CA TYR A 142 -1.81 5.46 -5.80
C TYR A 142 -1.45 5.40 -4.31
N PRO A 143 -2.38 5.69 -3.38
CA PRO A 143 -2.11 5.62 -1.94
C PRO A 143 -1.50 4.30 -1.45
N ILE A 144 -1.88 3.18 -2.08
CA ILE A 144 -1.30 1.86 -1.82
C ILE A 144 0.20 1.78 -2.19
N ASP A 145 0.58 2.42 -3.31
CA ASP A 145 1.96 2.51 -3.75
C ASP A 145 2.74 3.45 -2.81
N TRP A 146 2.13 4.56 -2.37
CA TRP A 146 2.74 5.50 -1.41
C TRP A 146 3.05 4.88 -0.05
N CYS A 147 2.10 4.14 0.53
CA CYS A 147 2.33 3.47 1.81
C CYS A 147 3.45 2.42 1.70
N PHE A 148 3.41 1.60 0.65
CA PHE A 148 4.44 0.59 0.43
C PHE A 148 5.80 1.25 0.21
N ASP A 149 5.88 2.23 -0.68
CA ASP A 149 7.13 2.89 -1.02
C ASP A 149 7.67 3.66 0.20
N TYR A 150 6.82 4.20 1.09
CA TYR A 150 7.24 4.89 2.30
C TYR A 150 7.85 3.93 3.34
N GLU A 151 7.16 2.83 3.66
CA GLU A 151 7.66 1.81 4.61
C GLU A 151 8.98 1.16 4.17
N HIS A 152 9.24 1.12 2.87
CA HIS A 152 10.43 0.48 2.30
C HIS A 152 11.58 1.45 2.02
N GLY A 153 11.40 2.75 2.29
CA GLY A 153 12.41 3.76 1.95
C GLY A 153 12.58 3.94 0.45
N PHE A 154 11.51 3.80 -0.33
CA PHE A 154 11.51 4.05 -1.78
C PHE A 154 11.01 5.45 -2.12
N ILE A 155 10.35 6.13 -1.18
CA ILE A 155 9.92 7.52 -1.30
C ILE A 155 10.32 8.26 -0.01
N LYS A 156 10.72 9.53 -0.15
CA LYS A 156 10.93 10.44 0.97
C LYS A 156 10.17 11.73 0.75
N VAL A 157 9.69 12.30 1.83
CA VAL A 157 9.04 13.61 1.84
C VAL A 157 10.11 14.68 1.99
N LEU A 158 10.11 15.66 1.08
CA LEU A 158 11.05 16.78 1.06
C LEU A 158 10.48 18.05 1.69
N GLY A 159 9.24 18.00 2.17
CA GLY A 159 8.50 19.14 2.72
C GLY A 159 7.37 19.60 1.79
N GLY A 160 7.10 20.91 1.78
CA GLY A 160 5.90 21.46 1.16
C GLY A 160 4.65 21.29 2.04
N PRO A 161 3.46 21.61 1.52
CA PRO A 161 2.22 21.56 2.30
C PRO A 161 1.91 20.13 2.73
N ILE A 162 1.86 19.91 4.04
CA ILE A 162 1.47 18.65 4.70
C ILE A 162 0.48 19.06 5.79
N ARG A 163 -0.58 18.28 5.99
CA ARG A 163 -1.57 18.54 7.02
C ARG A 163 -1.05 18.12 8.39
N ASP A 164 -1.48 18.82 9.43
CA ASP A 164 -1.25 18.39 10.82
C ASP A 164 -2.09 17.16 11.19
N GLU A 165 -3.30 17.07 10.64
CA GLU A 165 -4.22 15.95 10.83
C GLU A 165 -4.48 15.18 9.52
N PRO A 166 -4.72 13.85 9.58
CA PRO A 166 -5.26 13.09 8.46
C PRO A 166 -6.47 13.76 7.83
N ILE A 167 -6.65 13.60 6.51
CA ILE A 167 -7.81 14.17 5.82
C ILE A 167 -9.14 13.67 6.41
N ASP A 168 -9.97 14.61 6.82
CA ASP A 168 -11.33 14.38 7.30
C ASP A 168 -12.34 15.04 6.36
N ILE A 169 -13.13 14.23 5.67
CA ILE A 169 -14.13 14.71 4.72
C ILE A 169 -15.31 15.41 5.42
N SER A 170 -15.60 15.08 6.68
CA SER A 170 -16.69 15.75 7.42
C SER A 170 -16.44 17.26 7.57
N LYS A 171 -15.15 17.65 7.56
CA LYS A 171 -14.69 19.04 7.67
C LYS A 171 -14.55 19.74 6.31
N VAL A 172 -14.78 19.05 5.18
CA VAL A 172 -14.61 19.63 3.84
C VAL A 172 -15.90 20.33 3.41
N ALA A 173 -15.84 21.65 3.23
CA ALA A 173 -16.99 22.49 2.88
C ALA A 173 -17.71 22.06 1.59
N ASP A 174 -16.96 21.66 0.54
CA ASP A 174 -17.54 21.14 -0.71
C ASP A 174 -16.77 19.89 -1.18
N PRO A 175 -17.27 18.68 -0.87
CA PRO A 175 -16.66 17.42 -1.29
C PRO A 175 -16.53 17.26 -2.81
N LYS A 176 -17.36 17.95 -3.62
CA LYS A 176 -17.29 17.87 -5.08
C LYS A 176 -16.06 18.58 -5.63
N LYS A 177 -15.63 19.67 -4.99
CA LYS A 177 -14.44 20.45 -5.36
C LYS A 177 -13.13 19.94 -4.76
N MET A 178 -13.18 18.83 -4.04
CA MET A 178 -12.00 18.26 -3.39
C MET A 178 -10.91 17.86 -4.39
N ASP A 179 -9.65 18.06 -4.00
CA ASP A 179 -8.46 17.76 -4.79
C ASP A 179 -8.44 16.27 -5.22
N PRO A 180 -7.93 15.93 -6.42
CA PRO A 180 -7.85 14.55 -6.88
C PRO A 180 -7.08 13.61 -5.94
N VAL A 181 -6.00 14.08 -5.30
CA VAL A 181 -5.22 13.33 -4.30
C VAL A 181 -6.09 13.02 -3.11
N ASP A 182 -6.77 14.02 -2.56
CA ASP A 182 -7.66 13.88 -1.42
C ASP A 182 -8.78 12.86 -1.69
N LYS A 183 -9.38 12.91 -2.88
CA LYS A 183 -10.42 11.96 -3.31
C LYS A 183 -9.88 10.53 -3.32
N LYS A 184 -8.64 10.34 -3.75
CA LYS A 184 -8.00 9.02 -3.83
C LYS A 184 -7.55 8.53 -2.46
N VAL A 185 -6.94 9.38 -1.64
CA VAL A 185 -6.50 9.08 -0.28
C VAL A 185 -7.68 8.65 0.56
N TYR A 186 -8.72 9.49 0.64
CA TYR A 186 -9.90 9.17 1.45
C TYR A 186 -10.61 7.92 0.95
N GLY A 187 -10.87 7.81 -0.37
CA GLY A 187 -11.59 6.67 -0.92
C GLY A 187 -10.86 5.34 -0.70
N TRP A 188 -9.52 5.38 -0.72
CA TRP A 188 -8.68 4.24 -0.36
C TRP A 188 -8.70 3.98 1.15
N PHE A 189 -8.49 5.00 1.99
CA PHE A 189 -8.43 4.87 3.44
C PHE A 189 -9.74 4.32 4.01
N ARG A 190 -10.88 4.86 3.58
CA ARG A 190 -12.21 4.35 3.94
C ARG A 190 -12.37 2.86 3.60
N LYS A 191 -11.82 2.41 2.48
CA LYS A 191 -11.85 0.99 2.09
C LYS A 191 -10.98 0.13 3.01
N GLU A 192 -9.80 0.61 3.41
CA GLU A 192 -8.94 -0.11 4.36
C GLU A 192 -9.57 -0.16 5.76
N LEU A 193 -10.21 0.93 6.22
CA LEU A 193 -10.99 0.95 7.47
C LEU A 193 -12.14 -0.08 7.43
N CYS A 194 -12.94 -0.11 6.37
CA CYS A 194 -14.01 -1.11 6.21
C CYS A 194 -13.46 -2.54 6.37
N LYS A 195 -12.31 -2.85 5.76
CA LYS A 195 -11.71 -4.18 5.85
C LYS A 195 -11.24 -4.50 7.27
N ARG A 196 -10.60 -3.53 7.94
CA ARG A 196 -10.05 -3.70 9.30
C ARG A 196 -11.16 -3.87 10.33
N CYS A 197 -12.20 -3.06 10.24
CA CYS A 197 -13.35 -3.09 11.17
C CYS A 197 -14.41 -4.14 10.78
N GLY A 198 -14.29 -4.77 9.62
CA GLY A 198 -15.29 -5.72 9.13
C GLY A 198 -16.60 -5.08 8.66
N LEU A 199 -16.64 -3.75 8.52
CA LEU A 199 -17.81 -2.96 8.14
C LEU A 199 -18.05 -2.93 6.63
N LYS A 200 -19.29 -2.65 6.24
CA LYS A 200 -19.63 -2.22 4.87
C LYS A 200 -19.32 -0.73 4.70
N LYS A 201 -19.24 -0.28 3.44
CA LYS A 201 -18.98 1.13 3.14
C LYS A 201 -20.07 2.04 3.71
N ASP A 202 -21.33 1.62 3.61
CA ASP A 202 -22.49 2.44 3.99
C ASP A 202 -22.60 2.58 5.52
N GLU A 203 -22.11 1.59 6.27
CA GLU A 203 -22.00 1.59 7.73
C GLU A 203 -20.91 2.55 8.25
N LEU A 204 -20.09 3.11 7.35
CA LEU A 204 -19.00 4.05 7.66
C LEU A 204 -19.38 5.50 7.37
N LEU A 205 -20.63 5.76 6.97
CA LEU A 205 -21.16 7.12 6.89
C LEU A 205 -21.40 7.61 8.32
N MET A 206 -20.59 8.59 8.75
CA MET A 206 -21.00 9.42 9.87
C MET A 206 -22.24 10.16 9.40
N GLU A 207 -23.37 9.95 10.07
CA GLU A 207 -24.52 10.83 9.89
C GLU A 207 -24.00 12.26 10.11
N ALA A 208 -24.02 13.09 9.07
CA ALA A 208 -23.94 14.52 9.30
C ALA A 208 -25.12 14.85 10.21
N PRO A 209 -24.94 15.64 11.29
CA PRO A 209 -26.06 16.01 12.14
C PRO A 209 -27.13 16.61 11.23
N THR A 210 -28.29 15.94 11.17
CA THR A 210 -29.49 16.50 10.56
C THR A 210 -29.86 17.73 11.38
N THR A 211 -29.44 18.90 10.88
CA THR A 211 -29.97 20.21 11.28
C THR A 211 -31.42 20.33 10.86
#